data_AF-A0A843IL25-F1
#
_entry.id   AF-A0A843IL25-F1
#
_cell.length_a   1.000
_cell.length_b   1.000
_cell.length_c   1.000
_cell.angle_alpha   90.00
_cell.angle_beta   90.00
_cell.angle_gamma   90.00
#
_symmetry.space_group_name_H-M   'P 1'
#
loop_
_entity.id
_entity.type
_entity.pdbx_description
1 polymer ?
#
loop_
_entity_poly.entity_id
_entity_poly.type
_entity_poly.pdbx_seq_one_letter_code
_entity_poly.pdbx_strand_id
1 'polypeptide(L)'
;MPSRKDILLAVALFVGYMIYAIIMGEILGYFGVVSPGTVDFNSMDAMKLITSIFSLMGEEFIKFIPFMFFLRVIYKFSNNRKLSVIISVALVMVMFAFLHAYNPIMLIFALFIQGFGSIFEFYGYIKTKNIWISYLTHILTDEFIFIIMLLGFA
;
A
#
# COMPACT_ATOMS: atom_id res chain seq x y z
N MET A 1 4.80 3.77 -20.99
CA MET A 1 5.85 4.09 -19.99
C MET A 1 5.41 5.31 -19.20
N PRO A 2 5.73 5.42 -17.89
CA PRO A 2 5.41 6.59 -17.07
C PRO A 2 5.96 7.89 -17.67
N SER A 3 5.15 8.95 -17.68
CA SER A 3 5.61 10.30 -18.00
C SER A 3 6.28 10.95 -16.77
N ARG A 4 6.99 12.06 -16.95
CA ARG A 4 7.57 12.83 -15.83
C ARG A 4 6.52 13.25 -14.79
N LYS A 5 5.30 13.59 -15.24
CA LYS A 5 4.19 13.96 -14.36
C LYS A 5 3.69 12.77 -13.54
N ASP A 6 3.74 11.57 -14.11
CA ASP A 6 3.33 10.36 -13.41
C ASP A 6 4.36 9.94 -12.34
N ILE A 7 5.66 10.12 -12.64
CA ILE A 7 6.72 9.89 -11.64
C ILE A 7 6.59 10.90 -10.49
N LEU A 8 6.39 12.19 -10.80
CA LEU A 8 6.14 13.22 -9.78
C LEU A 8 4.92 12.87 -8.91
N LEU A 9 3.87 12.34 -9.52
CA LEU A 9 2.68 11.87 -8.80
C LEU A 9 3.03 10.72 -7.85
N ALA A 10 3.77 9.70 -8.30
CA ALA A 10 4.18 8.59 -7.44
C ALA A 10 4.99 9.08 -6.22
N VAL A 11 5.93 10.00 -6.43
CA VAL A 11 6.72 10.60 -5.34
C VAL A 11 5.83 11.40 -4.38
N ALA A 12 4.88 12.19 -4.88
CA ALA A 12 3.95 12.93 -4.04
C ALA A 12 3.04 12.00 -3.21
N LEU A 13 2.61 10.88 -3.79
CA LEU A 13 1.81 9.87 -3.10
C LEU A 13 2.62 9.14 -2.03
N PHE A 14 3.88 8.82 -2.32
CA PHE A 14 4.82 8.30 -1.33
C PHE A 14 4.96 9.25 -0.13
N VAL A 15 5.23 10.54 -0.37
CA VAL A 15 5.34 11.52 0.72
C VAL A 15 4.03 11.62 1.51
N GLY A 16 2.89 11.60 0.83
CA GLY A 16 1.57 11.56 1.47
C GLY A 16 1.38 10.34 2.36
N TYR A 17 1.79 9.15 1.88
CA TYR A 17 1.77 7.92 2.66
C TYR A 17 2.67 8.03 3.88
N MET A 18 3.89 8.55 3.77
CA MET A 18 4.80 8.69 4.91
C MET A 18 4.21 9.57 6.02
N ILE A 19 3.63 10.71 5.64
CA ILE A 19 2.94 11.60 6.59
C ILE A 19 1.77 10.87 7.25
N TYR A 20 0.97 10.17 6.45
CA TYR A 20 -0.16 9.38 6.94
C TYR A 20 0.27 8.28 7.92
N ALA A 21 1.30 7.50 7.56
CA ALA A 21 1.78 6.37 8.35
C ALA A 21 2.36 6.82 9.70
N ILE A 22 3.09 7.95 9.73
CA ILE A 22 3.60 8.53 10.99
C ILE A 22 2.43 8.95 11.89
N ILE A 23 1.47 9.73 11.35
CA ILE A 23 0.32 10.21 12.13
C ILE A 23 -0.51 9.04 12.65
N MET A 24 -0.80 8.06 11.78
CA MET A 24 -1.58 6.89 12.17
C MET A 24 -0.83 5.99 13.14
N GLY A 25 0.50 5.86 13.01
CA GLY A 25 1.34 5.14 13.96
C GLY A 25 1.23 5.71 15.37
N GLU A 26 1.31 7.03 15.52
CA GLU A 26 1.13 7.72 16.81
C GLU A 26 -0.29 7.53 17.37
N ILE A 27 -1.31 7.66 16.53
CA ILE A 27 -2.70 7.45 16.93
C ILE A 27 -2.91 6.03 17.44
N LEU A 28 -2.45 5.02 16.68
CA LEU A 28 -2.58 3.62 17.06
C LEU A 28 -1.78 3.30 18.33
N GLY A 29 -0.57 3.86 18.45
CA GLY A 29 0.28 3.74 19.63
C GLY A 29 -0.39 4.28 20.89
N TYR A 30 -1.11 5.40 20.80
CA TYR A 30 -1.91 5.93 21.92
C TYR A 30 -2.99 4.96 22.40
N PHE A 31 -3.55 4.13 21.51
CA PHE A 31 -4.52 3.08 21.84
C PHE A 31 -3.88 1.72 22.17
N GLY A 32 -2.55 1.65 22.28
CA GLY A 32 -1.82 0.40 22.55
C GLY A 32 -1.78 -0.57 21.37
N VAL A 33 -2.13 -0.11 20.16
CA VAL A 33 -2.01 -0.87 18.91
C VAL A 33 -0.65 -0.55 18.30
N VAL A 34 0.34 -1.40 18.59
CA VAL A 34 1.71 -1.22 18.09
C VAL A 34 2.07 -2.29 17.08
N SER A 35 2.99 -1.97 16.16
CA SER A 35 3.56 -2.96 15.26
C SER A 35 4.28 -4.04 16.09
N PRO A 36 3.94 -5.32 15.94
CA PRO A 36 4.59 -6.40 16.68
C PRO A 36 5.99 -6.73 16.15
N GLY A 37 6.44 -6.12 15.06
CA GLY A 37 7.71 -6.43 14.42
C GLY A 37 8.78 -5.37 14.66
N THR A 38 9.81 -5.70 15.43
CA THR A 38 11.13 -5.09 15.25
C THR A 38 11.73 -5.68 13.99
N VAL A 39 12.02 -4.86 12.98
CA VAL A 39 12.81 -5.29 11.82
C VAL A 39 14.14 -5.81 12.36
N ASP A 40 14.47 -7.09 12.14
CA ASP A 40 15.78 -7.62 12.48
C ASP A 40 16.80 -7.11 11.46
N PHE A 41 17.54 -6.07 11.86
CA PHE A 41 18.52 -5.36 11.05
C PHE A 41 19.63 -6.27 10.50
N ASN A 42 19.97 -7.35 11.22
CA ASN A 42 21.01 -8.29 10.78
C ASN A 42 20.50 -9.27 9.71
N SER A 43 19.20 -9.31 9.49
CA SER A 43 18.58 -10.21 8.51
C SER A 43 18.49 -9.60 7.11
N MET A 44 18.87 -8.33 6.93
CA MET A 44 18.79 -7.63 5.66
C MET A 44 19.98 -7.93 4.75
N ASP A 45 19.70 -8.52 3.59
CA ASP A 45 20.67 -8.81 2.54
C ASP A 45 20.19 -8.17 1.22
N ALA A 46 21.11 -7.77 0.34
CA ALA A 46 20.81 -7.17 -0.95
C ALA A 46 19.93 -8.10 -1.82
N MET A 47 20.05 -9.42 -1.64
CA MET A 47 19.18 -10.38 -2.31
C MET A 47 17.70 -10.21 -1.89
N LYS A 48 17.42 -9.88 -0.63
CA LYS A 48 16.05 -9.67 -0.14
C LYS A 48 15.39 -8.47 -0.79
N LEU A 49 16.12 -7.38 -0.99
CA LEU A 49 15.64 -6.21 -1.75
C LEU A 49 15.29 -6.56 -3.20
N ILE A 50 16.11 -7.39 -3.85
CA ILE A 50 15.81 -7.80 -5.24
C ILE A 50 14.53 -8.65 -5.27
N THR A 51 14.37 -9.57 -4.32
CA THR A 51 13.15 -10.39 -4.25
C THR A 51 11.92 -9.57 -3.89
N SER A 52 12.06 -8.51 -3.08
CA SER A 52 10.94 -7.68 -2.67
C SER A 52 10.36 -6.87 -3.83
N ILE A 53 11.19 -6.40 -4.77
CA ILE A 53 10.72 -5.78 -6.03
C ILE A 53 9.68 -6.69 -6.71
N PHE A 54 9.99 -7.97 -6.92
CA PHE A 54 9.04 -8.90 -7.54
C PHE A 54 7.85 -9.22 -6.65
N SER A 55 8.06 -9.37 -5.33
CA SER A 55 7.00 -9.61 -4.36
C SER A 55 5.95 -8.50 -4.38
N LEU A 56 6.38 -7.24 -4.35
CA LEU A 56 5.51 -6.07 -4.36
C LEU A 56 4.69 -5.97 -5.64
N MET A 57 5.23 -6.39 -6.79
CA MET A 57 4.44 -6.49 -8.03
C MET A 57 3.34 -7.57 -7.91
N GLY A 58 3.66 -8.68 -7.24
CA GLY A 58 2.66 -9.69 -6.89
C GLY A 58 1.52 -9.12 -6.05
N GLU A 59 1.85 -8.29 -5.06
CA GLU A 59 0.85 -7.61 -4.22
C GLU A 59 -0.01 -6.62 -5.01
N GLU A 60 0.56 -5.91 -5.99
CA GLU A 60 -0.23 -5.08 -6.91
C GLU A 60 -1.26 -5.93 -7.66
N PHE A 61 -0.91 -7.13 -8.12
CA PHE A 61 -1.90 -8.01 -8.75
C PHE A 61 -2.96 -8.51 -7.75
N ILE A 62 -2.57 -8.84 -6.52
CA ILE A 62 -3.49 -9.21 -5.44
C ILE A 62 -4.47 -8.06 -5.13
N LYS A 63 -4.06 -6.80 -5.26
CA LYS A 63 -4.95 -5.64 -5.09
C LYS A 63 -5.82 -5.38 -6.33
N PHE A 64 -5.22 -5.27 -7.50
CA PHE A 64 -5.90 -4.76 -8.69
C PHE A 64 -6.78 -5.79 -9.41
N ILE A 65 -6.49 -7.09 -9.32
CA ILE A 65 -7.37 -8.12 -9.91
C ILE A 65 -8.74 -8.15 -9.19
N PRO A 66 -8.81 -8.28 -7.84
CA PRO A 66 -10.07 -8.18 -7.12
C PRO A 66 -10.74 -6.82 -7.27
N PHE A 67 -9.98 -5.72 -7.29
CA PHE A 67 -10.53 -4.39 -7.54
C PHE A 67 -11.30 -4.33 -8.86
N MET A 68 -10.74 -4.85 -9.96
CA MET A 68 -11.41 -4.85 -11.26
C MET A 68 -12.63 -5.77 -11.27
N PHE A 69 -12.56 -6.91 -10.58
CA PHE A 69 -13.69 -7.82 -10.41
C PHE A 69 -14.86 -7.14 -9.66
N PHE A 70 -14.61 -6.58 -8.48
CA PHE A 70 -15.63 -5.88 -7.70
C PHE A 70 -16.17 -4.66 -8.44
N LEU A 71 -15.30 -3.90 -9.10
CA LEU A 71 -15.70 -2.74 -9.89
C LEU A 71 -16.73 -3.13 -10.94
N ARG A 72 -16.50 -4.24 -11.65
CA ARG A 72 -17.43 -4.75 -12.67
C ARG A 72 -18.75 -5.22 -12.06
N VAL A 73 -18.69 -5.98 -10.97
CA VAL A 73 -19.88 -6.51 -10.30
C VAL A 73 -20.74 -5.38 -9.73
N ILE A 74 -20.15 -4.46 -8.97
CA ILE A 74 -20.87 -3.36 -8.33
C ILE A 74 -21.41 -2.38 -9.39
N TYR A 75 -20.67 -2.15 -10.48
CA TYR A 75 -21.16 -1.31 -11.57
C TYR A 75 -22.39 -1.90 -12.25
N LYS A 76 -22.44 -3.23 -12.43
CA LYS A 76 -23.60 -3.92 -13.01
C LYS A 76 -24.89 -3.67 -12.22
N PHE A 77 -24.82 -3.54 -10.89
CA PHE A 77 -25.99 -3.33 -10.04
C PHE A 77 -26.26 -1.86 -9.72
N SER A 78 -25.22 -1.04 -9.59
CA SER A 78 -25.37 0.37 -9.19
C SER A 78 -25.59 1.32 -10.37
N ASN A 79 -25.14 0.94 -11.58
CA ASN A 79 -25.01 1.84 -12.74
C ASN A 79 -24.24 3.15 -12.42
N ASN A 80 -23.46 3.19 -11.35
CA ASN A 80 -22.75 4.37 -10.88
C ASN A 80 -21.26 4.07 -10.78
N ARG A 81 -20.48 4.60 -11.72
CA ARG A 81 -19.03 4.36 -11.80
C ARG A 81 -18.29 4.84 -10.56
N LYS A 82 -18.61 6.02 -10.05
CA LYS A 82 -17.91 6.61 -8.90
C LYS A 82 -18.16 5.78 -7.64
N LEU A 83 -19.42 5.41 -7.39
CA LEU A 83 -19.80 4.55 -6.28
C LEU A 83 -19.11 3.18 -6.38
N SER A 84 -19.09 2.59 -7.57
CA SER A 84 -18.46 1.29 -7.80
C SER A 84 -16.96 1.31 -7.49
N VAL A 85 -16.25 2.36 -7.90
CA VAL A 85 -14.83 2.54 -7.56
C VAL A 85 -14.64 2.66 -6.05
N ILE A 86 -15.41 3.51 -5.37
CA ILE A 86 -15.28 3.73 -3.91
C ILE A 86 -15.48 2.42 -3.14
N ILE A 87 -16.56 1.68 -3.43
CA ILE A 87 -16.85 0.42 -2.74
C ILE A 87 -15.77 -0.63 -3.06
N SER A 88 -15.30 -0.71 -4.31
CA SER A 88 -14.29 -1.69 -4.70
C SER A 88 -12.94 -1.42 -4.03
N VAL A 89 -12.52 -0.15 -3.95
CA VAL A 89 -11.32 0.24 -3.20
C VAL A 89 -11.49 -0.12 -1.73
N ALA A 90 -12.62 0.23 -1.11
CA ALA A 90 -12.89 -0.10 0.30
C ALA A 90 -12.80 -1.60 0.58
N LEU A 91 -13.42 -2.44 -0.26
CA LEU A 91 -13.38 -3.90 -0.11
C LEU A 91 -11.95 -4.44 -0.22
N VAL A 92 -11.18 -3.99 -1.21
CA VAL A 92 -9.81 -4.48 -1.40
C VAL A 92 -8.86 -4.01 -0.31
N MET A 93 -8.99 -2.77 0.17
CA MET A 93 -8.20 -2.28 1.32
C MET A 93 -8.42 -3.15 2.56
N VAL A 94 -9.68 -3.53 2.84
CA VAL A 94 -9.98 -4.46 3.93
C VAL A 94 -9.37 -5.83 3.67
N MET A 95 -9.54 -6.41 2.47
CA MET A 95 -8.94 -7.70 2.13
C MET A 95 -7.41 -7.69 2.26
N PHE A 96 -6.77 -6.62 1.82
CA PHE A 96 -5.32 -6.46 1.88
C PHE A 96 -4.81 -6.38 3.32
N ALA A 97 -5.53 -5.70 4.21
CA ALA A 97 -5.25 -5.71 5.64
C ALA A 97 -5.34 -7.11 6.27
N PHE A 98 -6.34 -7.91 5.87
CA PHE A 98 -6.46 -9.29 6.35
C PHE A 98 -5.27 -10.17 5.95
N LEU A 99 -4.65 -9.94 4.79
CA LEU A 99 -3.45 -10.68 4.37
C LEU A 99 -2.23 -10.40 5.24
N HIS A 100 -2.21 -9.24 5.91
CA HIS A 100 -1.12 -8.81 6.80
C HIS A 100 -1.37 -9.18 8.27
N ALA A 101 -2.52 -9.76 8.59
CA ALA A 101 -2.95 -10.02 9.94
C ALA A 101 -2.86 -11.51 10.30
N TYR A 102 -2.18 -11.81 11.40
CA TYR A 102 -2.16 -13.15 12.01
C TYR A 102 -2.77 -13.18 13.42
N ASN A 103 -3.18 -12.02 13.95
CA ASN A 103 -3.90 -11.88 15.21
C ASN A 103 -4.79 -10.60 15.19
N PRO A 104 -5.73 -10.44 16.14
CA PRO A 104 -6.66 -9.30 16.14
C PRO A 104 -6.01 -7.91 16.28
N ILE A 105 -4.95 -7.77 17.07
CA ILE A 105 -4.25 -6.48 17.23
C ILE A 105 -3.56 -6.12 15.91
N MET A 106 -2.90 -7.10 15.28
CA MET A 106 -2.27 -6.91 13.99
C MET A 106 -3.31 -6.66 12.88
N LEU A 107 -4.52 -7.20 12.97
CA LEU A 107 -5.59 -6.86 12.04
C LEU A 107 -5.96 -5.37 12.12
N ILE A 108 -6.08 -4.82 13.33
CA ILE A 108 -6.38 -3.40 13.51
C ILE A 108 -5.22 -2.56 12.98
N PHE A 109 -3.99 -2.88 13.37
CA PHE A 109 -2.81 -2.20 12.85
C PHE A 109 -2.75 -2.25 11.33
N ALA A 110 -2.92 -3.45 10.76
CA ALA A 110 -2.89 -3.68 9.32
C ALA A 110 -4.02 -2.98 8.56
N LEU A 111 -5.20 -2.86 9.17
CA LEU A 111 -6.33 -2.15 8.55
C LEU A 111 -6.00 -0.68 8.34
N PHE A 112 -5.38 -0.05 9.33
CA PHE A 112 -5.07 1.37 9.27
C PHE A 112 -3.78 1.66 8.50
N ILE A 113 -2.73 0.84 8.66
CA ILE A 113 -1.45 1.11 7.99
C ILE A 113 -1.44 0.55 6.57
N GLN A 114 -1.56 -0.77 6.39
CA GLN A 114 -1.52 -1.40 5.06
C GLN A 114 -2.82 -1.18 4.28
N GLY A 115 -3.98 -1.48 4.88
CA GLY A 115 -5.28 -1.40 4.21
C GLY A 115 -5.61 0.02 3.75
N PHE A 116 -5.82 0.93 4.70
CA PHE A 116 -6.13 2.33 4.38
C PHE A 116 -4.94 3.08 3.76
N GLY A 117 -3.70 2.71 4.08
CA GLY A 117 -2.52 3.26 3.41
C GLY A 117 -2.47 2.93 1.92
N SER A 118 -3.00 1.78 1.47
CA SER A 118 -3.09 1.49 0.02
C SER A 118 -3.98 2.47 -0.76
N ILE A 119 -4.68 3.41 -0.11
CA ILE A 119 -5.40 4.47 -0.83
C ILE A 119 -4.48 5.31 -1.72
N PHE A 120 -3.21 5.52 -1.32
CA PHE A 120 -2.24 6.28 -2.09
C PHE A 120 -1.91 5.58 -3.42
N GLU A 121 -1.71 4.27 -3.38
CA GLU A 121 -1.48 3.41 -4.54
C GLU A 121 -2.71 3.35 -5.47
N PHE A 122 -3.89 3.12 -4.88
CA PHE A 122 -5.16 3.14 -5.60
C PHE A 122 -5.39 4.48 -6.30
N TYR A 123 -5.09 5.60 -5.65
CA TYR A 123 -5.21 6.91 -6.27
C TYR A 123 -4.27 7.04 -7.47
N GLY A 124 -3.01 6.60 -7.32
CA GLY A 124 -2.03 6.54 -8.42
C GLY A 124 -2.57 5.79 -9.64
N TYR A 125 -3.12 4.58 -9.44
CA TYR A 125 -3.75 3.83 -10.52
C TYR A 125 -5.03 4.48 -11.05
N ILE A 126 -5.94 4.93 -10.18
CA ILE A 126 -7.24 5.47 -10.60
C ILE A 126 -7.04 6.72 -11.45
N LYS A 127 -6.07 7.57 -11.10
CA LYS A 127 -5.75 8.81 -11.79
C LYS A 127 -5.09 8.57 -13.15
N THR A 128 -4.17 7.61 -13.24
CA THR A 128 -3.31 7.41 -14.42
C THR A 128 -3.73 6.24 -15.31
N LYS A 129 -4.54 5.32 -14.78
CA LYS A 129 -4.86 4.00 -15.36
C LYS A 129 -3.62 3.16 -15.66
N ASN A 130 -2.56 3.37 -14.90
CA ASN A 130 -1.26 2.73 -15.09
C ASN A 130 -0.80 2.08 -13.78
N ILE A 131 -0.73 0.75 -13.76
CA ILE A 131 -0.31 -0.03 -12.58
C ILE A 131 1.13 0.27 -12.17
N TRP A 132 1.99 0.70 -13.10
CA TRP A 132 3.37 1.07 -12.79
C TRP A 132 3.46 2.26 -11.82
N ILE A 133 2.47 3.14 -11.78
CA ILE A 133 2.47 4.30 -10.88
C ILE A 133 2.10 3.89 -9.46
N SER A 134 1.14 2.98 -9.36
CA SER A 134 0.77 2.33 -8.10
C SER A 134 1.96 1.54 -7.54
N TYR A 135 2.53 0.66 -8.36
CA TYR A 135 3.72 -0.12 -8.03
C TYR A 135 4.94 0.73 -7.63
N LEU A 136 5.23 1.82 -8.36
CA LEU A 136 6.32 2.72 -7.99
C LEU A 136 6.06 3.39 -6.63
N THR A 137 4.81 3.78 -6.37
CA THR A 137 4.43 4.32 -5.06
C THR A 137 4.65 3.27 -3.97
N HIS A 138 4.22 2.03 -4.21
CA HIS A 138 4.33 0.90 -3.27
C HIS A 138 5.78 0.53 -2.96
N ILE A 139 6.66 0.46 -3.97
CA ILE A 139 8.11 0.29 -3.74
C ILE A 139 8.66 1.41 -2.88
N LEU A 140 8.31 2.66 -3.20
CA LEU A 140 8.81 3.79 -2.44
C LEU A 140 8.30 3.76 -1.00
N THR A 141 7.10 3.28 -0.70
CA THR A 141 6.62 3.22 0.69
C THR A 141 7.29 2.11 1.48
N ASP A 142 7.40 0.92 0.90
CA ASP A 142 7.81 -0.27 1.65
C ASP A 142 9.33 -0.40 1.74
N GLU A 143 10.04 -0.02 0.67
CA GLU A 143 11.50 -0.13 0.60
C GLU A 143 12.23 1.09 1.15
N PHE A 144 11.56 2.21 1.41
CA PHE A 144 12.25 3.44 1.80
C PHE A 144 13.04 3.29 3.10
N ILE A 145 12.46 2.66 4.12
CA ILE A 145 13.17 2.43 5.38
C ILE A 145 14.37 1.50 5.17
N PHE A 146 14.20 0.47 4.35
CA PHE A 146 15.23 -0.50 3.99
C PHE A 146 16.39 0.14 3.22
N ILE A 147 16.09 1.05 2.29
CA ILE A 147 17.08 1.83 1.53
C ILE A 147 17.84 2.80 2.43
N ILE A 148 17.16 3.53 3.32
CA ILE A 148 17.80 4.44 4.28
C ILE A 148 18.78 3.68 5.18
N MET A 149 18.38 2.51 5.67
CA MET A 149 19.21 1.67 6.52
C MET A 149 20.46 1.18 5.80
N LEU A 150 20.36 0.69 4.56
CA LEU A 150 21.52 0.25 3.78
C LEU A 150 22.51 1.38 3.46
N LEU A 151 22.02 2.62 3.39
CA LEU A 151 22.86 3.80 3.18
C LEU A 151 23.50 4.32 4.49
N GLY A 152 23.18 3.72 5.64
CA GLY A 152 23.74 4.08 6.94
C GLY A 152 23.15 5.37 7.54
N PHE A 153 21.93 5.75 7.14
CA PHE A 153 21.26 6.96 7.62
C PHE A 153 20.26 6.72 8.76
N ALA A 154 20.06 5.46 9.17
CA ALA A 154 19.16 5.04 10.24
C ALA A 154 19.91 4.31 11.36
#